data_AF-A0A926STF9-F1
#
_entry.id   AF-A0A926STF9-F1
#
_cell.length_a   1.000
_cell.length_b   1.000
_cell.length_c   1.000
_cell.angle_alpha   90.00
_cell.angle_beta   90.00
_cell.angle_gamma   90.00
#
_symmetry.space_group_name_H-M   'P 1'
#
loop_
_entity.id
_entity.type
_entity.pdbx_description
1 polymer ?
#
loop_
_entity_poly.entity_id
_entity_poly.type
_entity_poly.pdbx_seq_one_letter_code
_entity_poly.pdbx_strand_id
1 'polypeptide(L)'
;MITIVAAIIFAVLGWITLRLFIGDLPLAIEKNITLREAVSRSWQLTKGYLGHIQAIQALYILVLVPLLMLTTTISIVLFYPLVRILPVSLYFFIPWVAGISTGFLIGVIAIPPWQAIKAVFYYEVRNYKEGLGLELRDRER
;
A
#
# COMPACT_ATOMS: atom_id res chain seq x y z
N MET A 1 8.65 28.79 -7.80
CA MET A 1 7.47 28.36 -8.60
C MET A 1 7.40 26.83 -8.72
N ILE A 2 8.44 26.17 -9.25
CA ILE A 2 8.48 24.69 -9.42
C ILE A 2 8.25 23.93 -8.10
N THR A 3 8.88 24.35 -7.01
CA THR A 3 8.74 23.71 -5.68
C THR A 3 7.33 23.81 -5.11
N ILE A 4 6.66 24.95 -5.30
CA ILE A 4 5.29 25.18 -4.85
C ILE A 4 4.31 24.31 -5.65
N VAL A 5 4.48 24.24 -6.98
CA VAL A 5 3.67 23.39 -7.84
C VAL A 5 3.84 21.92 -7.45
N ALA A 6 5.08 21.46 -7.22
CA ALA A 6 5.35 20.10 -6.78
C ALA A 6 4.69 19.77 -5.43
N ALA A 7 4.75 20.69 -4.47
CA ALA A 7 4.10 20.51 -3.16
C ALA A 7 2.58 20.40 -3.27
N ILE A 8 1.95 21.22 -4.12
CA ILE A 8 0.50 21.15 -4.37
C ILE A 8 0.13 19.81 -5.01
N ILE A 9 0.87 19.37 -6.02
CA ILE A 9 0.64 18.08 -6.67
C ILE A 9 0.74 16.95 -5.64
N PHE A 10 1.77 16.97 -4.80
CA PHE A 10 1.96 15.95 -3.77
C PHE A 10 0.82 15.92 -2.75
N ALA A 11 0.35 17.08 -2.31
CA ALA A 11 -0.79 17.18 -1.40
C ALA A 11 -2.08 16.65 -2.03
N VAL A 12 -2.34 16.97 -3.30
CA VAL A 12 -3.53 16.49 -4.04
C VAL A 12 -3.46 14.98 -4.23
N LEU A 13 -2.32 14.45 -4.68
CA LEU A 13 -2.13 13.01 -4.88
C LEU A 13 -2.24 12.24 -3.56
N GLY A 14 -1.64 12.75 -2.48
CA GLY A 14 -1.77 12.16 -1.15
C GLY A 14 -3.22 12.13 -0.70
N TRP A 15 -3.96 13.23 -0.87
CA TRP A 15 -5.37 13.29 -0.51
C TRP A 15 -6.24 12.32 -1.32
N ILE A 16 -6.02 12.21 -2.64
CA ILE A 16 -6.73 11.25 -3.49
C ILE A 16 -6.40 9.80 -3.06
N THR A 17 -5.14 9.53 -2.76
CA THR A 17 -4.68 8.19 -2.34
C THR A 17 -5.38 7.75 -1.04
N LEU A 18 -5.55 8.66 -0.08
CA LEU A 18 -6.27 8.38 1.16
C LEU A 18 -7.75 8.07 0.91
N ARG A 19 -8.37 8.72 -0.06
CA ARG A 19 -9.78 8.51 -0.42
C ARG A 19 -10.03 7.22 -1.20
N LEU A 20 -9.04 6.81 -1.99
CA LEU A 20 -9.07 5.59 -2.80
C LEU A 20 -8.37 4.41 -2.11
N PHE A 21 -7.98 4.55 -0.84
CA PHE A 21 -7.20 3.57 -0.10
C PHE A 21 -7.81 2.16 -0.11
N ILE A 22 -9.13 2.05 -0.11
CA ILE A 22 -9.89 0.79 -0.15
C ILE A 22 -10.67 0.62 -1.44
N GLY A 23 -10.38 1.37 -2.52
CA GLY A 23 -11.19 1.37 -3.75
C GLY A 23 -11.28 0.03 -4.48
N ASP A 24 -10.25 -0.79 -4.32
CA ASP A 24 -10.15 -2.13 -4.89
C ASP A 24 -11.00 -3.18 -4.14
N LEU A 25 -11.26 -2.97 -2.85
CA LEU A 25 -11.96 -3.96 -2.01
C LEU A 25 -13.46 -4.08 -2.29
N PRO A 26 -14.26 -3.00 -2.41
CA PRO A 26 -15.63 -3.10 -2.85
C PRO A 26 -15.73 -3.86 -4.17
N LEU A 27 -14.84 -3.56 -5.13
CA LEU A 27 -14.88 -4.17 -6.46
C LEU A 27 -14.57 -5.67 -6.42
N ALA A 28 -13.70 -6.09 -5.50
CA ALA A 28 -13.32 -7.49 -5.36
C ALA A 28 -14.32 -8.32 -4.52
N ILE A 29 -15.00 -7.70 -3.55
CA ILE A 29 -15.80 -8.41 -2.53
C ILE A 29 -17.30 -8.28 -2.77
N GLU A 30 -17.78 -7.11 -3.18
CA GLU A 30 -19.21 -6.86 -3.34
C GLU A 30 -19.69 -7.35 -4.72
N LYS A 31 -20.83 -8.05 -4.74
CA LYS A 31 -21.41 -8.57 -5.99
C LYS A 31 -22.09 -7.45 -6.77
N ASN A 32 -21.97 -7.49 -8.10
CA ASN A 32 -22.68 -6.63 -9.05
C ASN A 32 -22.43 -5.11 -8.88
N ILE A 33 -21.26 -4.71 -8.40
CA ILE A 33 -20.89 -3.28 -8.38
C ILE A 33 -20.00 -2.93 -9.57
N THR A 34 -20.18 -1.72 -10.09
CA THR A 34 -19.33 -1.15 -11.14
C THR A 34 -18.12 -0.42 -10.55
N LEU A 35 -17.09 -0.17 -11.39
CA LEU A 35 -15.89 0.58 -10.96
C LEU A 35 -16.23 1.96 -10.37
N ARG A 36 -17.20 2.66 -10.96
CA ARG A 36 -17.64 3.98 -10.49
C ARG A 36 -18.27 3.89 -9.10
N GLU A 37 -19.07 2.87 -8.85
CA GLU A 37 -19.69 2.62 -7.55
C GLU A 37 -18.64 2.25 -6.51
N ALA A 38 -17.65 1.43 -6.86
CA ALA A 38 -16.55 1.07 -5.96
C ALA A 38 -15.75 2.30 -5.50
N VAL A 39 -15.41 3.20 -6.43
CA VAL A 39 -14.71 4.47 -6.12
C VAL A 39 -15.57 5.36 -5.22
N SER A 40 -16.84 5.54 -5.56
CA SER A 40 -17.79 6.32 -4.75
C SER A 40 -17.91 5.73 -3.33
N ARG A 41 -17.97 4.41 -3.23
CA ARG A 41 -18.08 3.71 -1.95
C ARG A 41 -16.83 3.87 -1.09
N SER A 42 -15.63 3.70 -1.67
CA SER A 42 -14.37 3.99 -0.97
C SER A 42 -14.34 5.43 -0.45
N TRP A 43 -14.82 6.38 -1.24
CA TRP A 43 -14.88 7.78 -0.84
C TRP A 43 -15.79 8.02 0.39
N GLN A 44 -16.97 7.39 0.38
CA GLN A 44 -17.93 7.49 1.47
C GLN A 44 -17.45 6.80 2.74
N LEU A 45 -16.85 5.61 2.61
CA LEU A 45 -16.32 4.83 3.72
C LEU A 45 -15.11 5.52 4.37
N THR A 46 -14.16 6.04 3.59
CA THR A 46 -12.97 6.74 4.14
C THR A 46 -13.27 8.12 4.75
N LYS A 47 -14.45 8.71 4.47
CA LYS A 47 -14.86 10.00 5.05
C LYS A 47 -14.96 9.93 6.58
N GLY A 48 -14.21 10.79 7.26
CA GLY A 48 -14.11 10.84 8.73
C GLY A 48 -12.93 10.07 9.32
N TYR A 49 -12.26 9.23 8.52
CA TYR A 49 -11.16 8.37 8.99
C TYR A 49 -9.79 8.71 8.40
N LEU A 50 -9.64 9.89 7.78
CA LEU A 50 -8.40 10.30 7.11
C LEU A 50 -7.16 10.22 8.02
N GLY A 51 -7.27 10.69 9.27
CA GLY A 51 -6.17 10.62 10.24
C GLY A 51 -5.79 9.20 10.63
N HIS A 52 -6.77 8.30 10.76
CA HIS A 52 -6.53 6.88 11.03
C HIS A 52 -5.82 6.21 9.86
N ILE A 53 -6.26 6.47 8.62
CA ILE A 53 -5.61 5.94 7.41
C ILE A 53 -4.16 6.45 7.32
N GLN A 54 -3.93 7.75 7.57
CA GLN A 54 -2.58 8.31 7.60
C GLN A 54 -1.68 7.66 8.66
N ALA A 55 -2.20 7.41 9.86
CA ALA A 55 -1.45 6.73 10.92
C ALA A 55 -1.11 5.28 10.53
N ILE A 56 -2.07 4.54 9.96
CA ILE A 56 -1.84 3.18 9.44
C ILE A 56 -0.76 3.18 8.36
N GLN A 57 -0.82 4.13 7.41
CA GLN A 57 0.18 4.28 6.37
C GLN A 57 1.56 4.62 6.94
N ALA A 58 1.63 5.53 7.92
CA ALA A 58 2.87 5.90 8.58
C ALA A 58 3.50 4.70 9.32
N LEU A 59 2.69 3.93 10.05
CA LEU A 59 3.13 2.70 10.71
C LEU A 59 3.62 1.66 9.70
N TYR A 60 2.90 1.50 8.60
CA TYR A 60 3.29 0.57 7.55
C TYR A 60 4.62 0.97 6.89
N ILE A 61 4.82 2.26 6.61
CA ILE A 61 6.10 2.78 6.10
C ILE A 61 7.22 2.54 7.13
N LEU A 62 6.96 2.73 8.41
CA LEU A 62 7.93 2.47 9.47
C LEU A 62 8.40 1.01 9.48
N VAL A 63 7.49 0.07 9.20
CA VAL A 63 7.81 -1.37 9.03
C VAL A 63 8.58 -1.62 7.73
N LEU A 64 8.34 -0.85 6.67
CA LEU A 64 9.08 -0.99 5.41
C LEU A 64 10.50 -0.43 5.45
N VAL A 65 10.79 0.60 6.25
CA VAL A 65 12.15 1.17 6.37
C VAL A 65 13.23 0.10 6.65
N PRO A 66 13.12 -0.76 7.68
CA PRO A 66 14.12 -1.79 7.92
C PRO A 66 14.19 -2.79 6.75
N LEU A 67 13.05 -3.08 6.10
CA LEU A 67 13.00 -3.97 4.95
C LEU A 67 13.78 -3.41 3.74
N LEU A 68 13.73 -2.09 3.53
CA LEU A 68 14.52 -1.38 2.51
C LEU A 68 16.01 -1.30 2.86
N MET A 69 16.37 -1.26 4.15
CA MET A 69 17.78 -1.37 4.54
C MET A 69 18.32 -2.77 4.19
N LEU A 70 17.53 -3.81 4.44
CA LEU A 70 17.89 -5.18 4.09
C LEU A 70 18.09 -5.37 2.59
N THR A 71 17.30 -4.74 1.72
CA THR A 71 17.52 -4.87 0.26
C THR A 71 18.88 -4.34 -0.18
N THR A 72 19.31 -3.24 0.42
CA THR A 72 20.58 -2.61 0.10
C THR A 72 21.72 -3.52 0.54
N THR A 73 21.64 -4.07 1.75
CA THR A 73 22.62 -5.04 2.26
C THR A 73 22.67 -6.31 1.40
N ILE A 74 21.52 -6.91 1.09
CA ILE A 74 21.44 -8.12 0.26
C ILE A 74 22.01 -7.84 -1.14
N SER A 75 21.67 -6.70 -1.73
CA SER A 75 22.18 -6.29 -3.05
C SER A 75 23.70 -6.21 -3.06
N ILE A 76 24.29 -5.57 -2.05
CA ILE A 76 25.76 -5.45 -1.95
C ILE A 76 26.38 -6.83 -1.79
N VAL A 77 25.89 -7.65 -0.87
CA VAL A 77 26.48 -8.97 -0.59
C VAL A 77 26.41 -9.91 -1.81
N LEU A 78 25.27 -9.93 -2.51
CA LEU A 78 25.05 -10.84 -3.64
C LEU A 78 25.72 -10.36 -4.94
N PHE A 79 25.71 -9.04 -5.21
CA PHE A 79 26.08 -8.52 -6.52
C PHE A 79 27.45 -7.84 -6.56
N TYR A 80 28.00 -7.38 -5.42
CA TYR A 80 29.35 -6.79 -5.38
C TYR A 80 30.46 -7.76 -5.87
N PRO A 81 30.42 -9.08 -5.58
CA PRO A 81 31.41 -10.02 -6.10
C PRO A 81 31.48 -10.07 -7.64
N LEU A 82 30.38 -9.76 -8.33
CA LEU A 82 30.32 -9.76 -9.80
C LEU A 82 31.22 -8.69 -10.43
N VAL A 83 31.53 -7.61 -9.71
CA VAL A 83 32.48 -6.57 -10.15
C VAL A 83 33.87 -7.15 -10.40
N ARG A 84 34.25 -8.26 -9.72
CA ARG A 84 35.55 -8.89 -9.92
C ARG A 84 35.61 -9.84 -11.12
N ILE A 85 34.46 -10.23 -11.64
CA ILE A 85 34.32 -11.28 -12.67
C ILE A 85 33.96 -10.66 -14.02
N LEU A 86 33.09 -9.64 -14.00
CA LEU A 86 32.57 -9.01 -15.20
C LEU A 86 33.56 -7.98 -15.77
N PRO A 87 33.53 -7.73 -17.10
CA PRO A 87 34.25 -6.62 -17.69
C PRO A 87 33.69 -5.27 -17.23
N VAL A 88 34.55 -4.26 -17.17
CA VAL A 88 34.22 -2.90 -16.69
C VAL A 88 33.05 -2.28 -17.44
N SER A 89 32.89 -2.59 -18.73
CA SER A 89 31.76 -2.14 -19.56
C SER A 89 30.39 -2.56 -19.04
N LEU A 90 30.33 -3.63 -18.22
CA LEU A 90 29.07 -4.16 -17.66
C LEU A 90 28.78 -3.69 -16.23
N TYR A 91 29.69 -2.95 -15.59
CA TYR A 91 29.50 -2.53 -14.18
C TYR A 91 28.25 -1.68 -13.98
N PHE A 92 27.87 -0.88 -14.98
CA PHE A 92 26.66 -0.06 -14.93
C PHE A 92 25.38 -0.90 -14.80
N PHE A 93 25.36 -2.15 -15.27
CA PHE A 93 24.17 -3.02 -15.19
C PHE A 93 23.97 -3.63 -13.79
N ILE A 94 25.03 -3.75 -13.00
CA ILE A 94 24.99 -4.44 -11.70
C ILE A 94 23.96 -3.81 -10.75
N PRO A 95 23.93 -2.47 -10.54
CA PRO A 95 22.92 -1.83 -9.68
C PRO A 95 21.49 -2.02 -10.19
N TRP A 96 21.27 -2.03 -11.50
CA TRP A 96 19.94 -2.22 -12.08
C TRP A 96 19.42 -3.63 -11.82
N VAL A 97 20.24 -4.65 -12.10
CA VAL A 97 19.86 -6.04 -11.85
C VAL A 97 19.65 -6.29 -10.35
N ALA A 98 20.55 -5.77 -9.51
CA ALA A 98 20.44 -5.90 -8.05
C ALA A 98 19.17 -5.21 -7.52
N GLY A 99 18.89 -3.98 -7.96
CA GLY A 99 17.71 -3.23 -7.54
C GLY A 99 16.40 -3.86 -7.97
N ILE A 100 16.30 -4.33 -9.22
CA ILE A 100 15.08 -4.98 -9.73
C ILE A 100 14.84 -6.31 -9.00
N SER A 101 15.87 -7.16 -8.89
CA SER A 101 15.73 -8.48 -8.27
C SER A 101 15.39 -8.40 -6.78
N THR A 102 16.13 -7.59 -6.01
CA THR A 102 15.87 -7.43 -4.57
C THR A 102 14.59 -6.65 -4.30
N GLY A 103 14.27 -5.65 -5.12
CA GLY A 103 13.00 -4.92 -5.06
C GLY A 103 11.80 -5.83 -5.31
N PHE A 104 11.89 -6.75 -6.27
CA PHE A 104 10.85 -7.75 -6.51
C PHE A 104 10.66 -8.68 -5.32
N LEU A 105 11.75 -9.21 -4.75
CA LEU A 105 11.70 -10.08 -3.57
C LEU A 105 11.01 -9.41 -2.38
N ILE A 106 11.33 -8.15 -2.12
CA ILE A 106 10.66 -7.39 -1.07
C ILE A 106 9.22 -7.05 -1.42
N GLY A 107 8.93 -6.73 -2.69
CA GLY A 107 7.55 -6.51 -3.15
C GLY A 107 6.67 -7.72 -2.84
N VAL A 108 7.15 -8.94 -3.11
CA VAL A 108 6.44 -10.18 -2.81
C VAL A 108 6.13 -10.32 -1.30
N ILE A 109 7.04 -9.89 -0.43
CA ILE A 109 6.86 -9.95 1.02
C ILE A 109 5.97 -8.81 1.53
N ALA A 110 6.09 -7.62 0.96
CA ALA A 110 5.39 -6.42 1.40
C ALA A 110 3.93 -6.35 0.92
N ILE A 111 3.64 -6.85 -0.29
CA ILE A 111 2.29 -6.77 -0.85
C ILE A 111 1.24 -7.48 0.02
N PRO A 112 1.41 -8.73 0.48
CA PRO A 112 0.36 -9.41 1.24
C PRO A 112 -0.01 -8.71 2.56
N PRO A 113 0.94 -8.27 3.41
CA PRO A 113 0.64 -7.45 4.58
C PRO A 113 -0.13 -6.16 4.24
N TRP A 114 0.24 -5.49 3.14
CA TRP A 114 -0.48 -4.29 2.69
C TRP A 114 -1.94 -4.58 2.33
N GLN A 115 -2.19 -5.68 1.61
CA GLN A 115 -3.55 -6.09 1.26
C GLN A 115 -4.36 -6.50 2.51
N ALA A 116 -3.74 -7.18 3.48
CA ALA A 116 -4.38 -7.57 4.73
C ALA A 116 -4.83 -6.34 5.55
N ILE A 117 -3.98 -5.31 5.68
CA ILE A 117 -4.31 -4.06 6.37
C ILE A 117 -5.53 -3.39 5.74
N LYS A 118 -5.54 -3.25 4.41
CA LYS A 118 -6.68 -2.67 3.69
C LYS A 118 -7.96 -3.46 3.94
N ALA A 119 -7.89 -4.79 3.88
CA ALA A 119 -9.04 -5.66 4.08
C ALA A 119 -9.64 -5.51 5.48
N VAL A 120 -8.80 -5.56 6.53
CA VAL A 120 -9.24 -5.36 7.92
C VAL A 120 -9.88 -3.98 8.09
N PHE A 121 -9.23 -2.93 7.60
CA PHE A 121 -9.74 -1.57 7.69
C PHE A 121 -11.09 -1.40 6.96
N TYR A 122 -11.25 -2.00 5.79
CA TYR A 122 -12.52 -1.99 5.05
C TYR A 122 -13.64 -2.64 5.86
N TYR A 123 -13.41 -3.85 6.40
CA TYR A 123 -14.41 -4.53 7.21
C TYR A 123 -14.76 -3.76 8.47
N GLU A 124 -13.77 -3.18 9.15
CA GLU A 124 -13.97 -2.36 10.35
C GLU A 124 -14.84 -1.13 10.05
N VAL A 125 -14.46 -0.31 9.07
CA VAL A 125 -15.21 0.91 8.72
C VAL A 125 -16.60 0.59 8.20
N ARG A 126 -16.74 -0.48 7.42
CA ARG A 126 -18.03 -0.96 6.94
C ARG A 126 -18.91 -1.39 8.11
N ASN A 127 -18.36 -2.15 9.06
CA ASN A 127 -19.08 -2.60 10.25
C ASN A 127 -19.59 -1.41 11.08
N TYR A 128 -18.75 -0.40 11.29
CA TYR A 128 -19.13 0.82 12.02
C TYR A 128 -20.19 1.67 11.30
N LYS A 129 -20.11 1.79 9.97
CA LYS A 129 -21.03 2.65 9.20
C LYS A 129 -22.34 1.98 8.85
N GLU A 130 -22.31 0.67 8.64
CA GLU A 130 -23.47 -0.11 8.18
C GLU A 130 -24.12 -0.91 9.33
N GLY A 131 -23.55 -0.90 10.53
CA GLY A 131 -24.14 -1.53 11.71
C GLY A 131 -24.17 -3.06 11.67
N LEU A 132 -23.36 -3.68 10.80
CA LEU A 132 -23.35 -5.13 10.55
C LEU A 132 -22.97 -5.99 11.78
N GLY A 133 -22.44 -5.38 12.84
CA GLY A 133 -22.00 -6.03 14.07
C GLY A 133 -23.05 -6.00 15.17
N LEU A 134 -24.22 -5.41 14.90
CA LEU A 134 -25.38 -5.42 15.79
C LEU A 134 -26.37 -6.46 15.26
N GLU A 135 -26.02 -7.74 15.34
CA GLU A 135 -27.03 -8.78 15.34
C GLU A 135 -27.87 -8.59 16.61
N LEU A 136 -29.02 -7.91 16.46
CA LEU A 136 -30.04 -7.89 17.49
C LEU A 136 -30.39 -9.35 17.75
N ARG A 137 -29.97 -9.87 18.90
CA ARG A 137 -30.39 -11.19 19.38
C ARG A 137 -31.91 -11.20 19.38
N ASP A 138 -32.50 -11.82 18.35
CA ASP A 138 -33.91 -12.16 18.32
C ASP A 138 -34.14 -13.09 19.51
N ARG A 139 -34.64 -12.53 20.61
CA ARG A 139 -35.25 -13.34 21.65
C ARG A 139 -36.57 -13.79 21.06
N GLU A 140 -36.58 -14.99 20.51
CA GLU A 140 -37.82 -15.72 20.26
C GLU A 140 -38.64 -15.73 21.55
N ARG A 141 -39.93 -15.42 21.38
CA ARG A 141 -40.94 -15.27 22.43
C ARG A 141 -41.21 -16.56 23.17
#